data_AF-H2XJK0-F1
#
_entry.id   AF-H2XJK0-F1
#
_cell.length_a   1.000
_cell.length_b   1.000
_cell.length_c   1.000
_cell.angle_alpha   90.00
_cell.angle_beta   90.00
_cell.angle_gamma   90.00
#
_symmetry.space_group_name_H-M   'P 1'
#
loop_
_entity.id
_entity.type
_entity.pdbx_description
1 polymer ?
#
loop_
_entity_poly.entity_id
_entity_poly.type
_entity_poly.pdbx_seq_one_letter_code
_entity_poly.pdbx_strand_id
1 'polypeptide(L)'
;MDSGGKTYGITSPISLAEPTEKDRVLTEKLIEHIEPYGVFESESEHSARRIVLGKLNEIVKEFVMNVSEERKLPQSLIDTAGGKLYTFGSYRLGVCAKGADIDTLCVVPRHVNRSDFFSVFCTLLKERSEVSELRAIEDAFVPVIKLKFEGVEIDILFSRLALQVVPPDQDLRDDSLLKNLDIRCIRSLNGCRVTDEILHLVPNIENFRLTLRVIKLWAKRKGIYSNMLGYLGGVSWAMLVARTCQLYPNAIASTLVQRFFWVFSQWEWPRPVLLKQPEESNTLNLPVWDPRYNPSDRLHLMPIITPAYPQQNSTYNVTRSSLTVMKGEFIDGYRVTAEIHENKSSWLKLLETPNFFNEYKHFIVLMASAESQENFNLWTGLVESKIRILVGYLERNDYILIAHINQTGYPQEVKEKDVTTAYVNRWFLGLRFVKDLISTNINLTHDIQAFTDTLHRQAHNSKVFKEGMKVEATYSRRSQLPKYLPESIAATIRRSSKSSLSIVMASSPSSNDLTNSNIRTESPVNSTNTSLNNVS
;
A
#
# COMPACT_ATOMS: atom_id res chain seq x y z
N MET A 1 -1.94 43.31 4.21
CA MET A 1 -1.43 42.76 2.94
C MET A 1 -1.47 41.26 3.11
N ASP A 2 -2.45 40.63 2.48
CA ASP A 2 -2.77 39.22 2.62
C ASP A 2 -1.78 38.41 1.77
N SER A 3 -0.70 37.91 2.38
CA SER A 3 0.20 36.95 1.74
C SER A 3 -0.48 35.57 1.76
N GLY A 4 -1.48 35.40 0.88
CA GLY A 4 -2.24 34.16 0.69
C GLY A 4 -1.35 33.03 0.20
N GLY A 5 -0.56 32.45 1.10
CA GLY A 5 0.22 31.25 0.86
C GLY A 5 -0.70 30.06 0.64
N LYS A 6 -0.42 29.27 -0.40
CA LYS A 6 -1.14 28.01 -0.67
C LYS A 6 -1.02 27.08 0.53
N THR A 7 -2.12 26.88 1.26
CA THR A 7 -2.19 25.93 2.38
C THR A 7 -2.38 24.52 1.85
N TYR A 8 -1.54 23.59 2.30
CA TYR A 8 -1.61 22.17 1.94
C TYR A 8 -2.21 21.36 3.10
N GLY A 9 -3.14 20.46 2.79
CA GLY A 9 -3.76 19.59 3.78
C GLY A 9 -5.01 20.17 4.47
N ILE A 10 -5.52 19.42 5.44
CA ILE A 10 -6.74 19.77 6.19
C ILE A 10 -6.47 20.50 7.52
N THR A 11 -5.21 20.69 7.87
CA THR A 11 -4.77 21.38 9.10
C THR A 11 -3.57 22.25 8.79
N SER A 12 -3.29 23.26 9.63
CA SER A 12 -2.05 24.02 9.57
C SER A 12 -0.81 23.13 9.73
N PRO A 13 0.35 23.51 9.15
CA PRO A 13 1.62 22.85 9.38
C PRO A 13 1.99 22.80 10.86
N ILE A 14 2.70 21.75 11.29
CA ILE A 14 3.26 21.64 12.64
C ILE A 14 4.52 22.51 12.78
N SER A 15 5.32 22.60 11.72
CA SER A 15 6.51 23.44 11.69
C SER A 15 6.80 23.94 10.28
N LEU A 16 7.20 25.20 10.18
CA LEU A 16 7.69 25.86 8.97
C LEU A 16 9.22 26.03 8.98
N ALA A 17 9.92 25.37 9.91
CA ALA A 17 11.36 25.50 10.03
C ALA A 17 12.08 25.03 8.76
N GLU A 18 13.05 25.83 8.32
CA GLU A 18 13.93 25.50 7.21
C GLU A 18 14.99 24.46 7.60
N PRO A 19 15.53 23.69 6.65
CA PRO A 19 16.57 22.70 6.92
C PRO A 19 17.85 23.34 7.44
N THR A 20 18.41 22.74 8.50
CA THR A 20 19.74 23.07 8.99
C THR A 20 20.81 22.37 8.14
N GLU A 21 22.07 22.79 8.30
CA GLU A 21 23.18 22.14 7.60
C GLU A 21 23.35 20.67 8.01
N LYS A 22 23.08 20.36 9.28
CA LYS A 22 23.05 18.99 9.78
C LYS A 22 22.02 18.14 9.05
N ASP A 23 20.83 18.69 8.78
CA ASP A 23 19.78 17.96 8.07
C ASP A 23 20.21 17.64 6.62
N ARG A 24 20.95 18.55 5.97
CA ARG A 24 21.48 18.37 4.61
C ARG A 24 22.50 17.23 4.56
N VAL A 25 23.49 17.26 5.46
CA VAL A 25 24.48 16.18 5.60
C VAL A 25 23.82 14.83 5.90
N LEU A 26 22.79 14.81 6.76
CA LEU A 26 22.04 13.59 7.02
C LEU A 26 21.25 13.09 5.80
N THR A 27 20.78 13.99 4.94
CA THR A 27 20.07 13.65 3.70
C THR A 27 21.03 13.08 2.65
N GLU A 28 22.23 13.63 2.51
CA GLU A 28 23.27 13.08 1.64
C GLU A 28 23.64 11.66 2.05
N LYS A 29 23.93 11.45 3.34
CA LYS A 29 24.15 10.11 3.89
C LYS A 29 22.96 9.19 3.65
N LEU A 30 21.73 9.69 3.77
CA LEU A 30 20.54 8.88 3.51
C LEU A 30 20.52 8.36 2.07
N ILE A 31 20.84 9.22 1.09
CA ILE A 31 20.91 8.87 -0.33
C ILE A 31 21.99 7.79 -0.55
N GLU A 32 23.20 8.01 -0.03
CA GLU A 32 24.32 7.06 -0.14
C GLU A 32 23.95 5.66 0.40
N HIS A 33 23.22 5.59 1.52
CA HIS A 33 22.86 4.32 2.14
C HIS A 33 21.72 3.58 1.43
N ILE A 34 20.83 4.27 0.71
CA ILE A 34 19.71 3.62 0.00
C ILE A 34 20.05 3.27 -1.45
N GLU A 35 21.01 3.96 -2.06
CA GLU A 35 21.41 3.76 -3.45
C GLU A 35 21.76 2.29 -3.80
N PRO A 36 22.53 1.54 -2.97
CA PRO A 36 22.85 0.14 -3.24
C PRO A 36 21.64 -0.80 -3.30
N TYR A 37 20.48 -0.38 -2.79
CA TYR A 37 19.24 -1.16 -2.81
C TYR A 37 18.45 -1.02 -4.12
N GLY A 38 19.00 -0.34 -5.14
CA GLY A 38 18.36 -0.21 -6.45
C GLY A 38 17.09 0.64 -6.44
N VAL A 39 16.98 1.55 -5.47
CA VAL A 39 15.80 2.42 -5.32
C VAL A 39 15.81 3.59 -6.28
N PHE A 40 16.88 3.85 -7.01
CA PHE A 40 16.95 4.85 -8.09
C PHE A 40 17.11 4.14 -9.44
N GLU A 41 16.39 4.61 -10.44
CA GLU A 41 16.58 4.15 -11.83
C GLU A 41 17.76 4.86 -12.47
N SER A 42 18.38 4.19 -13.43
CA SER A 42 19.38 4.84 -14.28
C SER A 42 18.73 5.72 -15.35
N GLU A 43 19.45 6.72 -15.85
CA GLU A 43 18.99 7.59 -16.94
C GLU A 43 18.67 6.81 -18.24
N SER A 44 19.40 5.72 -18.50
CA SER A 44 19.14 4.84 -19.65
C SER A 44 17.82 4.07 -19.51
N GLU A 45 17.53 3.51 -18.32
CA GLU A 45 16.24 2.87 -18.04
C GLU A 45 15.09 3.89 -18.15
N HIS A 46 15.28 5.10 -17.59
CA HIS A 46 14.28 6.16 -17.67
C HIS A 46 13.98 6.55 -19.13
N SER A 47 15.03 6.70 -19.95
CA SER A 47 14.91 7.00 -21.37
C SER A 47 14.22 5.87 -22.14
N ALA A 48 14.58 4.62 -21.89
CA ALA A 48 13.96 3.45 -22.52
C ALA A 48 12.45 3.40 -22.21
N ARG A 49 12.06 3.56 -20.93
CA ARG A 49 10.64 3.59 -20.52
C ARG A 49 9.86 4.71 -21.22
N ARG A 50 10.47 5.89 -21.40
CA ARG A 50 9.85 7.03 -22.10
C ARG A 50 9.60 6.73 -23.58
N ILE A 51 10.56 6.09 -24.25
CA ILE A 51 10.42 5.67 -25.65
C ILE A 51 9.29 4.65 -25.79
N VAL A 52 9.27 3.63 -24.92
CA VAL A 52 8.23 2.60 -24.90
C VAL A 52 6.83 3.21 -24.70
N LEU A 53 6.68 4.16 -23.76
CA LEU A 53 5.42 4.86 -23.55
C LEU A 53 4.98 5.69 -24.76
N GLY A 54 5.93 6.32 -25.46
CA GLY A 54 5.66 7.03 -26.71
C GLY A 54 5.10 6.10 -27.79
N LYS A 55 5.77 4.96 -28.02
CA LYS A 55 5.32 3.94 -28.99
C LYS A 55 3.92 3.39 -28.63
N LEU A 56 3.70 3.01 -27.37
CA LEU A 56 2.40 2.53 -26.91
C LEU A 56 1.29 3.56 -27.04
N ASN A 57 1.59 4.84 -26.82
CA ASN A 57 0.61 5.90 -27.02
C ASN A 57 0.19 6.03 -28.50
N GLU A 58 1.10 5.81 -29.45
CA GLU A 58 0.73 5.77 -30.86
C GLU A 58 -0.12 4.53 -31.20
N ILE A 59 0.17 3.37 -30.60
CA ILE A 59 -0.67 2.17 -30.75
C ILE A 59 -2.08 2.40 -30.18
N VAL A 60 -2.21 3.16 -29.09
CA VAL A 60 -3.53 3.56 -28.55
C VAL A 60 -4.31 4.44 -29.54
N LYS A 61 -3.65 5.39 -30.21
CA LYS A 61 -4.31 6.22 -31.23
C LYS A 61 -4.74 5.39 -32.45
N GLU A 62 -3.87 4.50 -32.92
CA GLU A 62 -4.19 3.57 -34.01
C GLU A 62 -5.38 2.68 -33.64
N PHE A 63 -5.42 2.16 -32.42
CA PHE A 63 -6.56 1.41 -31.90
C PHE A 63 -7.87 2.20 -31.95
N VAL A 64 -7.88 3.44 -31.46
CA VAL A 64 -9.09 4.27 -31.50
C VAL A 64 -9.49 4.57 -32.93
N MET A 65 -8.54 4.83 -33.83
CA MET A 65 -8.78 5.06 -35.26
C MET A 65 -9.44 3.84 -35.92
N ASN A 66 -8.86 2.64 -35.74
CA ASN A 66 -9.40 1.39 -36.31
C ASN A 66 -10.83 1.12 -35.84
N VAL A 67 -11.11 1.29 -34.55
CA VAL A 67 -12.48 1.15 -34.02
C VAL A 67 -13.41 2.24 -34.58
N SER A 68 -12.92 3.46 -34.78
CA SER A 68 -13.71 4.55 -35.37
C SER A 68 -14.12 4.27 -36.82
N GLU A 69 -13.21 3.68 -37.60
CA GLU A 69 -13.46 3.21 -38.97
C GLU A 69 -14.45 2.05 -39.02
N GLU A 70 -14.29 1.04 -38.17
CA GLU A 70 -15.23 -0.10 -38.06
C GLU A 70 -16.65 0.36 -37.73
N ARG A 71 -16.77 1.41 -36.91
CA ARG A 71 -18.05 2.05 -36.56
C ARG A 71 -18.57 3.00 -37.64
N LYS A 72 -17.86 3.16 -38.76
CA LYS A 72 -18.21 4.01 -39.90
C LYS A 72 -18.48 5.46 -39.49
N LEU A 73 -17.65 6.00 -38.59
CA LEU A 73 -17.75 7.41 -38.21
C LEU A 73 -17.31 8.33 -39.38
N PRO A 74 -17.78 9.58 -39.44
CA PRO A 74 -17.28 10.56 -40.40
C PRO A 74 -15.76 10.74 -40.30
N GLN A 75 -15.07 10.91 -41.44
CA GLN A 75 -13.61 11.06 -41.49
C GLN A 75 -13.10 12.15 -40.54
N SER A 76 -13.79 13.29 -40.47
CA SER A 76 -13.44 14.39 -39.56
C SER A 76 -13.43 13.98 -38.08
N LEU A 77 -14.29 13.04 -37.68
CA LEU A 77 -14.28 12.48 -36.33
C LEU A 77 -13.25 11.38 -36.16
N ILE A 78 -12.95 10.59 -37.19
CA ILE A 78 -11.88 9.58 -37.14
C ILE A 78 -10.53 10.27 -36.90
N ASP A 79 -10.25 11.32 -37.67
CA ASP A 79 -8.99 12.08 -37.60
C ASP A 79 -8.80 12.79 -36.24
N THR A 80 -9.90 13.08 -35.53
CA THR A 80 -9.88 13.85 -34.28
C THR A 80 -10.28 13.06 -33.04
N ALA A 81 -10.74 11.81 -33.17
CA ALA A 81 -11.23 10.98 -32.05
C ALA A 81 -10.21 10.91 -30.91
N GLY A 82 -8.92 10.84 -31.26
CA GLY A 82 -7.82 10.90 -30.31
C GLY A 82 -7.64 9.60 -29.53
N GLY A 83 -7.59 9.70 -28.21
CA GLY A 83 -7.19 8.60 -27.33
C GLY A 83 -5.78 8.81 -26.80
N LYS A 84 -5.56 8.42 -25.55
CA LYS A 84 -4.29 8.72 -24.86
C LYS A 84 -3.95 7.69 -23.79
N LEU A 85 -2.66 7.37 -23.72
CA LEU A 85 -2.09 6.58 -22.65
C LEU A 85 -1.66 7.50 -21.49
N TYR A 86 -2.14 7.21 -20.30
CA TYR A 86 -1.74 7.88 -19.07
C TYR A 86 -0.89 6.92 -18.23
N THR A 87 0.02 7.47 -17.43
CA THR A 87 0.73 6.71 -16.40
C THR A 87 0.17 7.03 -15.03
N PHE A 88 0.24 6.08 -14.11
CA PHE A 88 -0.09 6.31 -12.70
C PHE A 88 0.85 5.51 -11.80
N GLY A 89 0.55 5.43 -10.51
CA GLY A 89 1.28 4.59 -9.59
C GLY A 89 2.74 5.03 -9.41
N SER A 90 3.63 4.07 -9.17
CA SER A 90 4.98 4.37 -8.72
C SER A 90 5.85 5.08 -9.76
N TYR A 91 5.65 4.77 -11.05
CA TYR A 91 6.33 5.43 -12.16
C TYR A 91 5.92 6.91 -12.27
N ARG A 92 4.61 7.19 -12.30
CA ARG A 92 4.09 8.57 -12.37
C ARG A 92 4.48 9.41 -11.15
N LEU A 93 4.52 8.81 -9.96
CA LEU A 93 5.02 9.47 -8.75
C LEU A 93 6.53 9.77 -8.81
N GLY A 94 7.28 9.14 -9.71
CA GLY A 94 8.74 9.26 -9.80
C GLY A 94 9.46 8.53 -8.67
N VAL A 95 8.92 7.39 -8.22
CA VAL A 95 9.47 6.54 -7.14
C VAL A 95 9.50 5.05 -7.51
N CYS A 96 9.58 4.76 -8.81
CA CYS A 96 9.85 3.43 -9.36
C CYS A 96 11.29 3.02 -9.01
N ALA A 97 11.45 1.73 -8.68
CA ALA A 97 12.75 1.10 -8.49
C ALA A 97 13.16 0.41 -9.79
N LYS A 98 14.43 0.00 -9.90
CA LYS A 98 14.91 -0.76 -11.05
C LYS A 98 14.06 -2.01 -11.28
N GLY A 99 13.69 -2.25 -12.54
CA GLY A 99 12.84 -3.37 -12.94
C GLY A 99 11.38 -3.30 -12.47
N ALA A 100 10.91 -2.18 -11.90
CA ALA A 100 9.48 -2.04 -11.58
C ALA A 100 8.61 -2.01 -12.85
N ASP A 101 7.37 -2.44 -12.75
CA ASP A 101 6.34 -2.32 -13.77
C ASP A 101 5.93 -0.86 -14.00
N ILE A 102 5.32 -0.59 -15.17
CA ILE A 102 4.64 0.68 -15.44
C ILE A 102 3.13 0.45 -15.45
N ASP A 103 2.47 1.06 -14.47
CA ASP A 103 1.03 1.20 -14.42
C ASP A 103 0.56 2.26 -15.43
N THR A 104 -0.26 1.84 -16.41
CA THR A 104 -0.79 2.69 -17.47
C THR A 104 -2.31 2.58 -17.64
N LEU A 105 -2.92 3.63 -18.16
CA LEU A 105 -4.35 3.71 -18.43
C LEU A 105 -4.58 4.17 -19.87
N CYS A 106 -5.20 3.31 -20.67
CA CYS A 106 -5.71 3.62 -21.99
C CYS A 106 -7.07 4.33 -21.83
N VAL A 107 -7.11 5.63 -22.16
CA VAL A 107 -8.32 6.45 -22.12
C VAL A 107 -8.82 6.71 -23.52
N VAL A 108 -10.07 6.33 -23.77
CA VAL A 108 -10.67 6.36 -25.12
C VAL A 108 -12.03 7.07 -25.14
N PRO A 109 -12.50 7.52 -26.33
CA PRO A 109 -13.80 8.15 -26.47
C PRO A 109 -14.97 7.16 -26.37
N ARG A 110 -16.18 7.71 -26.27
CA ARG A 110 -17.41 6.99 -25.92
C ARG A 110 -17.82 5.85 -26.86
N HIS A 111 -17.37 5.84 -28.12
CA HIS A 111 -17.71 4.80 -29.10
C HIS A 111 -16.82 3.55 -29.01
N VAL A 112 -15.70 3.61 -28.30
CA VAL A 112 -14.76 2.50 -28.12
C VAL A 112 -15.12 1.72 -26.86
N ASN A 113 -15.47 0.44 -27.01
CA ASN A 113 -15.90 -0.39 -25.89
C ASN A 113 -14.76 -1.19 -25.27
N ARG A 114 -15.00 -1.69 -24.06
CA ARG A 114 -14.05 -2.58 -23.38
C ARG A 114 -13.84 -3.90 -24.11
N SER A 115 -14.85 -4.41 -24.82
CA SER A 115 -14.69 -5.55 -25.72
C SER A 115 -13.62 -5.26 -26.77
N ASP A 116 -13.62 -4.06 -27.33
CA ASP A 116 -12.71 -3.63 -28.39
C ASP A 116 -11.26 -3.53 -27.84
N PHE A 117 -11.11 -3.15 -26.56
CA PHE A 117 -9.83 -3.18 -25.86
C PHE A 117 -9.26 -4.60 -25.69
N PHE A 118 -10.10 -5.60 -25.39
CA PHE A 118 -9.64 -6.98 -25.25
C PHE A 118 -9.57 -7.76 -26.56
N SER A 119 -10.25 -7.30 -27.62
CA SER A 119 -10.16 -7.85 -28.96
C SER A 119 -9.17 -7.06 -29.83
N VAL A 120 -9.57 -5.92 -30.38
CA VAL A 120 -8.82 -5.13 -31.38
C VAL A 120 -7.47 -4.67 -30.84
N PHE A 121 -7.43 -4.02 -29.67
CA PHE A 121 -6.17 -3.53 -29.11
C PHE A 121 -5.22 -4.69 -28.73
N CYS A 122 -5.76 -5.79 -28.22
CA CYS A 122 -4.99 -6.99 -27.91
C CYS A 122 -4.39 -7.62 -29.18
N THR A 123 -5.14 -7.67 -30.28
CA THR A 123 -4.62 -8.12 -31.60
C THR A 123 -3.51 -7.19 -32.10
N LEU A 124 -3.74 -5.87 -32.07
CA LEU A 124 -2.72 -4.89 -32.45
C LEU A 124 -1.42 -5.04 -31.66
N LEU A 125 -1.51 -5.35 -30.36
CA LEU A 125 -0.34 -5.61 -29.53
C LEU A 125 0.37 -6.93 -29.92
N LYS A 126 -0.38 -8.00 -30.25
CA LYS A 126 0.20 -9.30 -30.67
C LYS A 126 0.98 -9.21 -31.97
N GLU A 127 0.62 -8.29 -32.85
CA GLU A 127 1.26 -8.10 -34.16
C GLU A 127 2.59 -7.33 -34.06
N ARG A 128 2.90 -6.73 -32.91
CA ARG A 128 4.16 -6.00 -32.69
C ARG A 128 5.27 -6.96 -32.28
N SER A 129 6.41 -6.88 -32.97
CA SER A 129 7.60 -7.68 -32.64
C SER A 129 8.24 -7.26 -31.30
N GLU A 130 7.94 -6.05 -30.84
CA GLU A 130 8.40 -5.50 -29.57
C GLU A 130 7.66 -6.07 -28.34
N VAL A 131 6.51 -6.73 -28.55
CA VAL A 131 5.64 -7.23 -27.48
C VAL A 131 5.91 -8.70 -27.19
N SER A 132 6.04 -9.01 -25.90
CA SER A 132 6.19 -10.37 -25.37
C SER A 132 5.34 -10.54 -24.10
N GLU A 133 5.13 -11.78 -23.66
CA GLU A 133 4.40 -12.12 -22.43
C GLU A 133 3.00 -11.45 -22.31
N LEU A 134 2.32 -11.24 -23.43
CA LEU A 134 1.00 -10.60 -23.46
C LEU A 134 -0.07 -11.49 -22.82
N ARG A 135 -0.77 -10.96 -21.81
CA ARG A 135 -1.85 -11.61 -21.09
C ARG A 135 -3.00 -10.65 -20.82
N ALA A 136 -4.19 -10.99 -21.31
CA ALA A 136 -5.43 -10.30 -20.98
C ALA A 136 -6.10 -10.91 -19.74
N ILE A 137 -6.55 -10.08 -18.81
CA ILE A 137 -7.25 -10.49 -17.58
C ILE A 137 -8.55 -9.68 -17.46
N GLU A 138 -9.63 -10.24 -17.99
CA GLU A 138 -10.93 -9.54 -18.13
C GLU A 138 -11.80 -9.60 -16.87
N ASP A 139 -11.71 -10.70 -16.13
CA ASP A 139 -12.57 -11.00 -14.97
C ASP A 139 -12.03 -10.46 -13.63
N ALA A 140 -10.96 -9.67 -13.67
CA ALA A 140 -10.40 -9.03 -12.47
C ALA A 140 -11.30 -7.90 -11.95
N PHE A 141 -11.10 -7.53 -10.67
CA PHE A 141 -11.79 -6.39 -10.04
C PHE A 141 -11.60 -5.08 -10.82
N VAL A 142 -10.41 -4.92 -11.41
CA VAL A 142 -10.07 -3.94 -12.46
C VAL A 142 -9.47 -4.73 -13.63
N PRO A 143 -10.16 -4.83 -14.78
CA PRO A 143 -9.64 -5.54 -15.94
C PRO A 143 -8.35 -4.91 -16.48
N VAL A 144 -7.39 -5.75 -16.89
CA VAL A 144 -6.03 -5.32 -17.24
C VAL A 144 -5.45 -6.18 -18.38
N ILE A 145 -4.66 -5.57 -19.24
CA ILE A 145 -3.73 -6.27 -20.15
C ILE A 145 -2.33 -6.10 -19.58
N LYS A 146 -1.62 -7.22 -19.37
CA LYS A 146 -0.22 -7.25 -18.93
C LYS A 146 0.66 -7.66 -20.10
N LEU A 147 1.80 -7.02 -20.29
CA LEU A 147 2.79 -7.42 -21.30
C LEU A 147 4.20 -6.97 -20.92
N LYS A 148 5.19 -7.46 -21.67
CA LYS A 148 6.52 -6.87 -21.77
C LYS A 148 6.70 -6.20 -23.13
N PHE A 149 7.00 -4.92 -23.14
CA PHE A 149 7.29 -4.16 -24.35
C PHE A 149 8.77 -3.76 -24.34
N GLU A 150 9.56 -4.29 -25.28
CA GLU A 150 11.03 -4.11 -25.32
C GLU A 150 11.71 -4.43 -23.96
N GLY A 151 11.19 -5.46 -23.27
CA GLY A 151 11.69 -5.90 -21.96
C GLY A 151 11.13 -5.12 -20.75
N VAL A 152 10.33 -4.07 -20.96
CA VAL A 152 9.68 -3.31 -19.88
C VAL A 152 8.33 -3.92 -19.56
N GLU A 153 8.08 -4.29 -18.30
CA GLU A 153 6.78 -4.78 -17.83
C GLU A 153 5.75 -3.65 -17.74
N ILE A 154 4.58 -3.85 -18.35
CA ILE A 154 3.53 -2.84 -18.48
C ILE A 154 2.18 -3.44 -18.18
N ASP A 155 1.46 -2.78 -17.29
CA ASP A 155 0.06 -3.03 -16.96
C ASP A 155 -0.80 -1.94 -17.62
N ILE A 156 -1.68 -2.32 -18.54
CA ILE A 156 -2.58 -1.41 -19.25
C ILE A 156 -4.01 -1.62 -18.77
N LEU A 157 -4.53 -0.63 -18.04
CA LEU A 157 -5.94 -0.52 -17.69
C LEU A 157 -6.72 0.17 -18.81
N PHE A 158 -8.04 0.00 -18.79
CA PHE A 158 -8.94 0.64 -19.76
C PHE A 158 -9.97 1.53 -19.06
N SER A 159 -10.19 2.72 -19.63
CA SER A 159 -11.36 3.54 -19.32
C SER A 159 -11.89 4.26 -20.55
N ARG A 160 -13.22 4.25 -20.68
CA ARG A 160 -13.96 4.93 -21.75
C ARG A 160 -14.64 6.15 -21.16
N LEU A 161 -14.33 7.34 -21.68
CA LEU A 161 -14.98 8.58 -21.27
C LEU A 161 -16.30 8.79 -22.02
N ALA A 162 -17.20 9.57 -21.44
CA ALA A 162 -18.45 9.98 -22.11
C ALA A 162 -18.25 11.12 -23.13
N LEU A 163 -17.04 11.24 -23.70
CA LEU A 163 -16.64 12.28 -24.66
C LEU A 163 -16.63 11.72 -26.09
N GLN A 164 -16.90 12.57 -27.08
CA GLN A 164 -16.73 12.20 -28.50
C GLN A 164 -15.26 12.11 -28.91
N VAL A 165 -14.43 12.95 -28.32
CA VAL A 165 -13.00 13.10 -28.60
C VAL A 165 -12.26 13.11 -27.26
N VAL A 166 -11.10 12.47 -27.20
CA VAL A 166 -10.16 12.58 -26.07
C VAL A 166 -8.96 13.42 -26.53
N PRO A 167 -8.88 14.70 -26.14
CA PRO A 167 -7.81 15.58 -26.58
C PRO A 167 -6.47 15.25 -25.90
N PRO A 168 -5.33 15.64 -26.50
CA PRO A 168 -4.00 15.34 -25.96
C PRO A 168 -3.72 15.91 -24.58
N ASP A 169 -4.38 17.00 -24.20
CA ASP A 169 -4.25 17.72 -22.93
C ASP A 169 -5.35 17.41 -21.92
N GLN A 170 -6.18 16.39 -22.18
CA GLN A 170 -7.28 15.99 -21.28
C GLN A 170 -6.78 15.79 -19.83
N ASP A 171 -7.33 16.57 -18.92
CA ASP A 171 -7.14 16.41 -17.47
C ASP A 171 -8.17 15.42 -16.92
N LEU A 172 -7.73 14.40 -16.20
CA LEU A 172 -8.60 13.36 -15.65
C LEU A 172 -9.16 13.69 -14.27
N ARG A 173 -8.67 14.77 -13.62
CA ARG A 173 -9.07 15.17 -12.26
C ARG A 173 -10.49 15.72 -12.18
N ASP A 174 -11.04 16.22 -13.28
CA ASP A 174 -12.42 16.72 -13.30
C ASP A 174 -13.42 15.59 -12.97
N ASP A 175 -14.15 15.74 -11.88
CA ASP A 175 -15.20 14.83 -11.41
C ASP A 175 -16.35 14.68 -12.41
N SER A 176 -16.57 15.68 -13.27
CA SER A 176 -17.61 15.64 -14.29
C SER A 176 -17.40 14.48 -15.30
N LEU A 177 -16.15 14.06 -15.48
CA LEU A 177 -15.78 12.93 -16.35
C LEU A 177 -16.31 11.59 -15.85
N LEU A 178 -16.63 11.47 -14.56
CA LEU A 178 -17.16 10.24 -13.98
C LEU A 178 -18.67 10.04 -14.25
N LYS A 179 -19.35 11.06 -14.79
CA LYS A 179 -20.79 11.00 -15.09
C LYS A 179 -21.08 9.88 -16.10
N ASN A 180 -22.06 9.04 -15.76
CA ASN A 180 -22.55 7.94 -16.59
C ASN A 180 -21.48 6.91 -16.99
N LEU A 181 -20.38 6.82 -16.23
CA LEU A 181 -19.37 5.78 -16.43
C LEU A 181 -19.74 4.52 -15.66
N ASP A 182 -19.39 3.36 -16.24
CA ASP A 182 -19.47 2.11 -15.50
C ASP A 182 -18.42 2.06 -14.38
N ILE A 183 -18.72 1.31 -13.32
CA ILE A 183 -17.87 1.26 -12.12
C ILE A 183 -16.45 0.76 -12.41
N ARG A 184 -16.23 -0.07 -13.45
CA ARG A 184 -14.89 -0.55 -13.81
C ARG A 184 -14.07 0.59 -14.45
N CYS A 185 -14.67 1.42 -15.31
CA CYS A 185 -14.03 2.64 -15.83
C CYS A 185 -13.64 3.61 -14.71
N ILE A 186 -14.54 3.85 -13.74
CA ILE A 186 -14.27 4.73 -12.60
C ILE A 186 -13.09 4.22 -11.78
N ARG A 187 -13.05 2.90 -11.49
CA ARG A 187 -11.93 2.28 -10.79
C ARG A 187 -10.60 2.44 -11.53
N SER A 188 -10.58 2.24 -12.84
CA SER A 188 -9.39 2.44 -13.67
C SER A 188 -8.92 3.90 -13.66
N LEU A 189 -9.83 4.87 -13.77
CA LEU A 189 -9.52 6.31 -13.73
C LEU A 189 -8.93 6.76 -12.40
N ASN A 190 -9.40 6.17 -11.29
CA ASN A 190 -8.96 6.53 -9.96
C ASN A 190 -7.45 6.31 -9.74
N GLY A 191 -6.81 5.37 -10.45
CA GLY A 191 -5.35 5.23 -10.41
C GLY A 191 -4.63 6.52 -10.78
N CYS A 192 -4.96 7.10 -11.93
CA CYS A 192 -4.42 8.38 -12.42
C CYS A 192 -4.83 9.53 -11.52
N ARG A 193 -6.14 9.66 -11.24
CA ARG A 193 -6.69 10.77 -10.44
C ARG A 193 -6.05 10.87 -9.06
N VAL A 194 -5.93 9.75 -8.35
CA VAL A 194 -5.29 9.72 -7.01
C VAL A 194 -3.82 10.08 -7.09
N THR A 195 -3.11 9.55 -8.09
CA THR A 195 -1.68 9.80 -8.25
C THR A 195 -1.40 11.28 -8.52
N ASP A 196 -2.13 11.89 -9.44
CA ASP A 196 -1.98 13.31 -9.75
C ASP A 196 -2.41 14.18 -8.57
N GLU A 197 -3.51 13.87 -7.87
CA GLU A 197 -3.91 14.59 -6.65
C GLU A 197 -2.82 14.56 -5.57
N ILE A 198 -2.17 13.42 -5.31
CA ILE A 198 -1.06 13.35 -4.36
C ILE A 198 0.05 14.34 -4.74
N LEU A 199 0.45 14.39 -6.01
CA LEU A 199 1.50 15.30 -6.48
C LEU A 199 1.11 16.78 -6.35
N HIS A 200 -0.17 17.11 -6.51
CA HIS A 200 -0.67 18.48 -6.34
C HIS A 200 -0.80 18.90 -4.87
N LEU A 201 -0.93 17.92 -3.96
CA LEU A 201 -1.17 18.10 -2.53
C LEU A 201 0.11 18.07 -1.68
N VAL A 202 1.28 17.93 -2.29
CA VAL A 202 2.58 18.04 -1.61
C VAL A 202 3.25 19.39 -1.88
N PRO A 203 3.89 20.01 -0.87
CA PRO A 203 4.56 21.30 -1.02
C PRO A 203 5.86 21.23 -1.82
N ASN A 204 6.61 20.13 -1.69
CA ASN A 204 7.86 19.90 -2.44
C ASN A 204 7.89 18.46 -2.96
N ILE A 205 7.85 18.31 -4.29
CA ILE A 205 7.75 17.01 -4.96
C ILE A 205 9.05 16.18 -4.80
N GLU A 206 10.22 16.82 -4.85
CA GLU A 206 11.51 16.12 -4.76
C GLU A 206 11.74 15.55 -3.36
N ASN A 207 11.49 16.34 -2.32
CA ASN A 207 11.56 15.87 -0.94
C ASN A 207 10.52 14.77 -0.66
N PHE A 208 9.31 14.89 -1.22
CA PHE A 208 8.30 13.83 -1.17
C PHE A 208 8.80 12.53 -1.81
N ARG A 209 9.35 12.60 -3.03
CA ARG A 209 9.87 11.44 -3.77
C ARG A 209 10.97 10.73 -3.00
N LEU A 210 11.98 11.47 -2.52
CA LEU A 210 13.09 10.89 -1.78
C LEU A 210 12.61 10.23 -0.48
N THR A 211 11.74 10.93 0.28
CA THR A 211 11.15 10.37 1.51
C THR A 211 10.35 9.10 1.21
N LEU A 212 9.53 9.10 0.15
CA LEU A 212 8.73 7.94 -0.22
C LEU A 212 9.58 6.75 -0.67
N ARG A 213 10.70 6.97 -1.38
CA ARG A 213 11.66 5.89 -1.72
C ARG A 213 12.18 5.21 -0.45
N VAL A 214 12.58 6.01 0.55
CA VAL A 214 13.10 5.52 1.84
C VAL A 214 12.02 4.73 2.59
N ILE A 215 10.81 5.27 2.74
CA ILE A 215 9.72 4.61 3.46
C ILE A 215 9.28 3.32 2.75
N LYS A 216 9.23 3.30 1.41
CA LYS A 216 8.94 2.07 0.65
C LYS A 216 10.01 1.01 0.87
N LEU A 217 11.30 1.38 0.83
CA LEU A 217 12.40 0.46 1.09
C LEU A 217 12.32 -0.08 2.52
N TRP A 218 12.16 0.80 3.51
CA TRP A 218 11.97 0.44 4.91
C TRP A 218 10.81 -0.54 5.10
N ALA A 219 9.62 -0.22 4.58
CA ALA A 219 8.43 -1.05 4.73
C ALA A 219 8.62 -2.45 4.11
N LYS A 220 9.28 -2.54 2.95
CA LYS A 220 9.65 -3.83 2.33
C LYS A 220 10.62 -4.61 3.20
N ARG A 221 11.67 -3.96 3.72
CA ARG A 221 12.69 -4.59 4.58
C ARG A 221 12.12 -5.05 5.92
N LYS A 222 11.10 -4.36 6.45
CA LYS A 222 10.37 -4.74 7.66
C LYS A 222 9.25 -5.75 7.44
N GLY A 223 8.96 -6.13 6.18
CA GLY A 223 7.91 -7.10 5.88
C GLY A 223 6.50 -6.58 6.14
N ILE A 224 6.27 -5.26 5.93
CA ILE A 224 4.97 -4.59 6.11
C ILE A 224 4.51 -3.88 4.82
N TYR A 225 4.98 -4.32 3.65
CA TYR A 225 4.56 -3.83 2.33
C TYR A 225 3.72 -4.87 1.55
N SER A 226 2.42 -4.97 1.82
CA SER A 226 1.50 -5.82 1.03
C SER A 226 0.03 -5.56 1.39
N ASN A 227 -0.73 -4.88 0.52
CA ASN A 227 -2.18 -4.68 0.72
C ASN A 227 -2.96 -6.00 0.76
N MET A 228 -2.52 -6.99 -0.02
CA MET A 228 -3.17 -8.29 -0.10
C MET A 228 -3.10 -9.06 1.23
N LEU A 229 -1.96 -8.97 1.92
CA LEU A 229 -1.73 -9.64 3.21
C LEU A 229 -2.19 -8.82 4.42
N GLY A 230 -2.90 -7.71 4.19
CA GLY A 230 -3.42 -6.84 5.26
C GLY A 230 -2.45 -5.79 5.78
N TYR A 231 -1.37 -5.51 5.05
CA TYR A 231 -0.48 -4.37 5.30
C TYR A 231 -0.75 -3.23 4.31
N LEU A 232 0.14 -2.25 4.21
CA LEU A 232 -0.03 -1.11 3.32
C LEU A 232 0.56 -1.39 1.92
N GLY A 233 -0.18 -0.99 0.88
CA GLY A 233 0.31 -0.93 -0.50
C GLY A 233 0.99 0.40 -0.83
N GLY A 234 1.51 0.52 -2.06
CA GLY A 234 2.30 1.69 -2.49
C GLY A 234 1.57 3.02 -2.37
N VAL A 235 0.28 3.08 -2.77
CA VAL A 235 -0.53 4.31 -2.69
C VAL A 235 -0.79 4.73 -1.23
N SER A 236 -1.00 3.76 -0.33
CA SER A 236 -1.21 4.02 1.10
C SER A 236 0.05 4.66 1.71
N TRP A 237 1.23 4.11 1.42
CA TRP A 237 2.50 4.71 1.84
C TRP A 237 2.72 6.11 1.25
N ALA A 238 2.40 6.30 -0.02
CA ALA A 238 2.48 7.61 -0.67
C ALA A 238 1.61 8.66 0.04
N MET A 239 0.39 8.30 0.43
CA MET A 239 -0.50 9.22 1.15
C MET A 239 -0.02 9.52 2.57
N LEU A 240 0.52 8.54 3.30
CA LEU A 240 1.13 8.81 4.61
C LEU A 240 2.32 9.77 4.50
N VAL A 241 3.20 9.57 3.52
CA VAL A 241 4.34 10.47 3.28
C VAL A 241 3.88 11.84 2.83
N ALA A 242 2.90 11.92 1.92
CA ALA A 242 2.32 13.19 1.48
C ALA A 242 1.75 13.97 2.67
N ARG A 243 1.05 13.30 3.59
CA ARG A 243 0.52 13.92 4.81
C ARG A 243 1.65 14.47 5.68
N THR A 244 2.76 13.75 5.85
CA THR A 244 3.93 14.25 6.57
C THR A 244 4.50 15.50 5.90
N CYS A 245 4.62 15.52 4.57
CA CYS A 245 5.08 16.69 3.83
C CYS A 245 4.16 17.91 4.04
N GLN A 246 2.84 17.73 4.10
CA GLN A 246 1.90 18.83 4.41
C GLN A 246 2.12 19.42 5.81
N LEU A 247 2.48 18.57 6.79
CA LEU A 247 2.72 19.00 8.16
C LEU A 247 4.09 19.69 8.35
N TYR A 248 5.04 19.47 7.43
CA TYR A 248 6.41 20.00 7.48
C TYR A 248 6.85 20.48 6.08
N PRO A 249 6.26 21.55 5.53
CA PRO A 249 6.37 21.90 4.12
C PRO A 249 7.78 22.28 3.66
N ASN A 250 8.61 22.81 4.56
CA ASN A 250 9.97 23.27 4.24
C ASN A 250 11.04 22.21 4.57
N ALA A 251 10.66 21.09 5.19
CA ALA A 251 11.62 20.07 5.61
C ALA A 251 12.17 19.25 4.42
N ILE A 252 13.40 18.77 4.56
CA ILE A 252 14.05 17.85 3.62
C ILE A 252 13.93 16.38 4.08
N ALA A 253 14.35 15.45 3.23
CA ALA A 253 14.05 14.03 3.41
C ALA A 253 14.53 13.43 4.74
N SER A 254 15.71 13.78 5.25
CA SER A 254 16.19 13.27 6.56
C SER A 254 15.21 13.59 7.69
N THR A 255 14.80 14.86 7.78
CA THR A 255 13.83 15.35 8.75
C THR A 255 12.44 14.75 8.49
N LEU A 256 11.99 14.71 7.23
CA LEU A 256 10.68 14.15 6.85
C LEU A 256 10.55 12.67 7.21
N VAL A 257 11.60 11.87 7.04
CA VAL A 257 11.62 10.45 7.45
C VAL A 257 11.46 10.32 8.97
N GLN A 258 12.17 11.12 9.76
CA GLN A 258 11.99 11.12 11.23
C GLN A 258 10.58 11.56 11.62
N ARG A 259 10.07 12.64 11.01
CA ARG A 259 8.73 13.18 11.30
C ARG A 259 7.63 12.22 10.88
N PHE A 260 7.82 11.46 9.80
CA PHE A 260 6.91 10.40 9.40
C PHE A 260 6.70 9.39 10.53
N PHE A 261 7.80 8.86 11.10
CA PHE A 261 7.70 7.91 12.20
C PHE A 261 7.10 8.53 13.45
N TRP A 262 7.50 9.76 13.79
CA TRP A 262 6.91 10.46 14.93
C TRP A 262 5.40 10.61 14.77
N VAL A 263 4.92 11.16 13.65
CA VAL A 263 3.49 11.38 13.38
C VAL A 263 2.71 10.08 13.48
N PHE A 264 3.14 9.01 12.81
CA PHE A 264 2.36 7.76 12.75
C PHE A 264 2.54 6.84 13.95
N SER A 265 3.59 7.04 14.76
CA SER A 265 3.71 6.39 16.08
C SER A 265 2.71 6.98 17.10
N GLN A 266 2.38 8.26 16.97
CA GLN A 266 1.45 8.98 17.85
C GLN A 266 0.03 9.07 17.27
N TRP A 267 -0.20 8.60 16.05
CA TRP A 267 -1.49 8.72 15.39
C TRP A 267 -2.57 7.90 16.09
N GLU A 268 -3.67 8.56 16.45
CA GLU A 268 -4.80 7.97 17.16
C GLU A 268 -5.73 7.20 16.21
N TRP A 269 -5.28 6.03 15.75
CA TRP A 269 -6.12 5.12 14.98
C TRP A 269 -7.39 4.73 15.76
N PRO A 270 -8.59 4.71 15.14
CA PRO A 270 -8.85 4.71 13.70
C PRO A 270 -9.15 6.09 13.09
N ARG A 271 -8.65 7.21 13.64
CA ARG A 271 -8.81 8.53 13.01
C ARG A 271 -8.26 8.50 11.58
N PRO A 272 -9.00 8.97 10.56
CA PRO A 272 -8.58 8.84 9.17
C PRO A 272 -7.46 9.81 8.81
N VAL A 273 -6.53 9.34 7.98
CA VAL A 273 -5.55 10.19 7.30
C VAL A 273 -6.19 10.75 6.04
N LEU A 274 -6.27 12.08 5.96
CA LEU A 274 -6.85 12.84 4.85
C LEU A 274 -5.81 13.82 4.29
N LEU A 275 -5.70 13.90 2.97
CA LEU A 275 -4.81 14.84 2.28
C LEU A 275 -5.50 16.14 1.85
N LYS A 276 -6.82 16.12 1.68
CA LYS A 276 -7.66 17.29 1.43
C LYS A 276 -9.03 17.08 2.06
N GLN A 277 -9.80 18.16 2.18
CA GLN A 277 -11.19 18.05 2.63
C GLN A 277 -11.98 17.22 1.61
N PRO A 278 -12.71 16.18 2.04
CA PRO A 278 -13.67 15.52 1.16
C PRO A 278 -14.73 16.52 0.71
N GLU A 279 -15.19 16.39 -0.53
CA GLU A 279 -16.27 17.22 -1.04
C GLU A 279 -17.59 16.87 -0.32
N GLU A 280 -18.37 17.88 0.05
CA GLU A 280 -19.61 17.69 0.82
C GLU A 280 -20.74 17.07 -0.02
N SER A 281 -20.73 17.28 -1.34
CA SER A 281 -21.81 16.84 -2.23
C SER A 281 -21.42 15.62 -3.06
N ASN A 282 -21.96 14.44 -2.70
CA ASN A 282 -21.90 13.23 -3.53
C ASN A 282 -22.90 13.31 -4.69
N THR A 283 -22.67 14.23 -5.64
CA THR A 283 -23.63 14.51 -6.72
C THR A 283 -23.84 13.34 -7.68
N LEU A 284 -22.89 12.40 -7.77
CA LEU A 284 -22.97 11.25 -8.67
C LEU A 284 -23.44 9.96 -7.96
N ASN A 285 -23.80 10.02 -6.67
CA ASN A 285 -24.21 8.87 -5.86
C ASN A 285 -23.22 7.69 -5.94
N LEU A 286 -21.93 7.98 -6.03
CA LEU A 286 -20.89 6.96 -6.04
C LEU A 286 -20.58 6.50 -4.61
N PRO A 287 -20.11 5.26 -4.40
CA PRO A 287 -19.72 4.79 -3.07
C PRO A 287 -18.49 5.56 -2.57
N VAL A 288 -18.73 6.47 -1.64
CA VAL A 288 -17.71 7.26 -0.93
C VAL A 288 -17.53 6.70 0.46
N TRP A 289 -16.28 6.62 0.91
CA TRP A 289 -15.95 6.25 2.29
C TRP A 289 -16.46 7.32 3.25
N ASP A 290 -17.40 6.96 4.12
CA ASP A 290 -17.90 7.83 5.16
C ASP A 290 -18.42 7.00 6.35
N PRO A 291 -17.67 6.94 7.47
CA PRO A 291 -18.08 6.17 8.64
C PRO A 291 -19.34 6.73 9.32
N ARG A 292 -19.78 7.96 9.02
CA ARG A 292 -21.02 8.51 9.58
C ARG A 292 -22.23 7.82 8.97
N TYR A 293 -22.19 7.55 7.67
CA TYR A 293 -23.31 6.97 6.91
C TYR A 293 -23.18 5.46 6.67
N ASN A 294 -21.97 4.92 6.51
CA ASN A 294 -21.74 3.52 6.20
C ASN A 294 -21.26 2.72 7.43
N PRO A 295 -22.05 1.77 7.97
CA PRO A 295 -21.64 0.97 9.12
C PRO A 295 -20.38 0.14 8.90
N SER A 296 -20.14 -0.35 7.69
CA SER A 296 -18.92 -1.10 7.35
C SER A 296 -17.65 -0.26 7.49
N ASP A 297 -17.74 1.04 7.16
CA ASP A 297 -16.61 1.96 7.21
C ASP A 297 -16.18 2.26 8.64
N ARG A 298 -17.09 2.14 9.62
CA ARG A 298 -16.82 2.29 11.06
C ARG A 298 -15.91 1.19 11.61
N LEU A 299 -15.84 0.05 10.92
CA LEU A 299 -15.02 -1.10 11.33
C LEU A 299 -13.58 -1.02 10.81
N HIS A 300 -13.25 -0.02 9.99
CA HIS A 300 -11.89 0.15 9.48
C HIS A 300 -10.93 0.57 10.58
N LEU A 301 -9.81 -0.14 10.69
CA LEU A 301 -8.86 -0.01 11.80
C LEU A 301 -7.80 1.08 11.57
N MET A 302 -7.42 1.32 10.32
CA MET A 302 -6.33 2.23 9.95
C MET A 302 -6.66 3.04 8.68
N PRO A 303 -7.77 3.80 8.65
CA PRO A 303 -8.26 4.41 7.40
C PRO A 303 -7.28 5.44 6.83
N ILE A 304 -6.86 5.22 5.58
CA ILE A 304 -6.07 6.15 4.77
C ILE A 304 -6.85 6.41 3.50
N ILE A 305 -7.31 7.66 3.34
CA ILE A 305 -8.38 7.95 2.39
C ILE A 305 -7.80 8.58 1.13
N THR A 306 -8.16 8.03 -0.03
CA THR A 306 -7.75 8.57 -1.32
C THR A 306 -8.27 9.98 -1.52
N PRO A 307 -7.46 10.94 -2.02
CA PRO A 307 -7.89 12.33 -2.17
C PRO A 307 -8.92 12.52 -3.29
N ALA A 308 -8.80 11.79 -4.40
CA ALA A 308 -9.71 11.93 -5.53
C ALA A 308 -11.09 11.35 -5.22
N TYR A 309 -12.14 12.04 -5.65
CA TYR A 309 -13.51 11.54 -5.60
C TYR A 309 -13.72 10.40 -6.64
N PRO A 310 -14.53 9.37 -6.33
CA PRO A 310 -15.09 9.08 -5.00
C PRO A 310 -14.01 8.58 -4.05
N GLN A 311 -13.92 9.19 -2.86
CA GLN A 311 -12.90 8.88 -1.88
C GLN A 311 -13.10 7.46 -1.32
N GLN A 312 -12.04 6.68 -1.23
CA GLN A 312 -12.06 5.31 -0.74
C GLN A 312 -10.99 5.10 0.31
N ASN A 313 -11.22 4.15 1.23
CA ASN A 313 -10.19 3.70 2.14
C ASN A 313 -9.20 2.78 1.40
N SER A 314 -7.92 3.15 1.32
CA SER A 314 -6.88 2.34 0.66
C SER A 314 -6.32 1.21 1.53
N THR A 315 -6.82 1.05 2.76
CA THR A 315 -6.30 0.12 3.77
C THR A 315 -7.40 -0.75 4.40
N TYR A 316 -8.50 -0.98 3.69
CA TYR A 316 -9.63 -1.78 4.17
C TYR A 316 -9.25 -3.24 4.54
N ASN A 317 -8.09 -3.74 4.08
CA ASN A 317 -7.58 -5.06 4.40
C ASN A 317 -6.79 -5.13 5.73
N VAL A 318 -6.50 -4.01 6.39
CA VAL A 318 -5.76 -3.99 7.65
C VAL A 318 -6.52 -4.73 8.74
N THR A 319 -5.85 -5.67 9.41
CA THR A 319 -6.38 -6.48 10.51
C THR A 319 -5.88 -5.95 11.86
N ARG A 320 -6.40 -6.46 12.98
CA ARG A 320 -5.90 -6.07 14.31
C ARG A 320 -4.44 -6.47 14.49
N SER A 321 -4.08 -7.65 14.00
CA SER A 321 -2.71 -8.15 14.03
C SER A 321 -1.76 -7.27 13.22
N SER A 322 -2.11 -6.96 11.96
CA SER A 322 -1.23 -6.15 11.10
C SER A 322 -1.12 -4.70 11.56
N LEU A 323 -2.21 -4.09 12.08
CA LEU A 323 -2.15 -2.78 12.73
C LEU A 323 -1.18 -2.78 13.90
N THR A 324 -1.23 -3.81 14.76
CA THR A 324 -0.35 -3.93 15.92
C THR A 324 1.12 -4.03 15.52
N VAL A 325 1.42 -4.84 14.49
CA VAL A 325 2.77 -4.94 13.93
C VAL A 325 3.24 -3.60 13.37
N MET A 326 2.43 -2.93 12.55
CA MET A 326 2.79 -1.63 11.96
C MET A 326 3.00 -0.54 13.01
N LYS A 327 2.16 -0.48 14.06
CA LYS A 327 2.37 0.46 15.18
C LYS A 327 3.70 0.21 15.89
N GLY A 328 4.07 -1.06 16.11
CA GLY A 328 5.38 -1.42 16.66
C GLY A 328 6.54 -0.93 15.78
N GLU A 329 6.44 -1.15 14.47
CA GLU A 329 7.44 -0.71 13.51
C GLU A 329 7.54 0.83 13.40
N PHE A 330 6.44 1.57 13.54
CA PHE A 330 6.51 3.05 13.60
C PHE A 330 7.22 3.56 14.84
N ILE A 331 6.97 2.95 16.00
CA ILE A 331 7.64 3.30 17.26
C ILE A 331 9.15 3.00 17.15
N ASP A 332 9.52 1.83 16.64
CA ASP A 332 10.93 1.47 16.45
C ASP A 332 11.61 2.38 15.42
N GLY A 333 10.94 2.68 14.30
CA GLY A 333 11.43 3.62 13.30
C GLY A 333 11.66 5.02 13.88
N TYR A 334 10.78 5.49 14.77
CA TYR A 334 10.97 6.78 15.45
C TYR A 334 12.19 6.75 16.39
N ARG A 335 12.33 5.69 17.19
CA ARG A 335 13.49 5.50 18.07
C ARG A 335 14.80 5.51 17.28
N VAL A 336 14.89 4.71 16.21
CA VAL A 336 16.09 4.62 15.38
C VAL A 336 16.40 5.95 14.70
N THR A 337 15.39 6.64 14.13
CA THR A 337 15.62 7.93 13.48
C THR A 337 15.99 9.03 14.45
N ALA A 338 15.50 9.00 15.69
CA ALA A 338 15.98 9.88 16.76
C ALA A 338 17.47 9.64 17.07
N GLU A 339 17.90 8.39 17.23
CA GLU A 339 19.31 8.04 17.44
C GLU A 339 20.20 8.49 16.26
N ILE A 340 19.71 8.39 15.02
CA ILE A 340 20.43 8.89 13.82
C ILE A 340 20.60 10.41 13.88
N HIS A 341 19.54 11.15 14.23
CA HIS A 341 19.62 12.61 14.36
C HIS A 341 20.52 13.03 15.53
N GLU A 342 20.74 12.18 16.53
CA GLU A 342 21.71 12.37 17.61
C GLU A 342 23.14 11.89 17.26
N ASN A 343 23.38 11.45 16.01
CA ASN A 343 24.64 10.84 15.55
C ASN A 343 25.05 9.57 16.34
N LYS A 344 24.09 8.85 16.93
CA LYS A 344 24.32 7.60 17.68
C LYS A 344 24.11 6.34 16.84
N SER A 345 23.58 6.48 15.63
CA SER A 345 23.22 5.38 14.73
C SER A 345 23.34 5.80 13.26
N SER A 346 23.10 4.88 12.33
CA SER A 346 23.15 5.11 10.89
C SER A 346 21.85 4.73 10.19
N TRP A 347 21.64 5.25 8.97
CA TRP A 347 20.47 4.90 8.16
C TRP A 347 20.37 3.40 7.85
N LEU A 348 21.48 2.66 7.83
CA LEU A 348 21.46 1.20 7.69
C LEU A 348 20.69 0.52 8.81
N LYS A 349 20.73 1.06 10.03
CA LYS A 349 20.00 0.51 11.17
C LYS A 349 18.49 0.51 10.92
N LEU A 350 17.98 1.56 10.27
CA LEU A 350 16.57 1.65 9.88
C LEU A 350 16.20 0.56 8.87
N LEU A 351 17.13 0.16 8.00
CA LEU A 351 16.94 -0.79 6.90
C LEU A 351 17.26 -2.25 7.27
N GLU A 352 17.60 -2.53 8.53
CA GLU A 352 17.82 -3.89 9.01
C GLU A 352 16.54 -4.73 8.93
N THR A 353 16.65 -5.92 8.33
CA THR A 353 15.56 -6.89 8.26
C THR A 353 15.31 -7.53 9.62
N PRO A 354 14.05 -7.62 10.07
CA PRO A 354 13.72 -8.28 11.32
C PRO A 354 14.00 -9.78 11.22
N ASN A 355 14.42 -10.38 12.33
CA ASN A 355 14.62 -11.81 12.40
C ASN A 355 13.31 -12.52 12.73
N PHE A 356 12.38 -12.52 11.76
CA PHE A 356 11.00 -13.00 11.91
C PHE A 356 10.91 -14.39 12.57
N PHE A 357 11.71 -15.35 12.09
CA PHE A 357 11.68 -16.72 12.61
C PHE A 357 12.21 -16.86 14.04
N ASN A 358 12.96 -15.88 14.54
CA ASN A 358 13.42 -15.84 15.92
C ASN A 358 12.53 -14.99 16.85
N GLU A 359 11.66 -14.14 16.29
CA GLU A 359 10.75 -13.27 17.03
C GLU A 359 9.61 -14.05 17.70
N TYR A 360 9.11 -15.09 17.03
CA TYR A 360 7.99 -15.91 17.51
C TYR A 360 8.46 -17.29 17.99
N LYS A 361 7.75 -17.85 18.98
CA LYS A 361 7.98 -19.22 19.45
C LYS A 361 7.10 -20.25 18.72
N HIS A 362 5.98 -19.79 18.20
CA HIS A 362 4.89 -20.60 17.67
C HIS A 362 4.51 -20.08 16.29
N PHE A 363 4.20 -21.00 15.37
CA PHE A 363 3.91 -20.67 13.98
C PHE A 363 2.78 -21.52 13.43
N ILE A 364 2.06 -20.96 12.45
CA ILE A 364 1.33 -21.75 11.45
C ILE A 364 2.17 -21.79 10.18
N VAL A 365 2.38 -22.99 9.64
CA VAL A 365 2.98 -23.22 8.32
C VAL A 365 1.85 -23.53 7.36
N LEU A 366 1.58 -22.60 6.44
CA LEU A 366 0.61 -22.77 5.37
C LEU A 366 1.35 -23.25 4.12
N MET A 367 0.93 -24.37 3.56
CA MET A 367 1.52 -25.00 2.39
C MET A 367 0.48 -25.10 1.28
N ALA A 368 0.86 -24.71 0.07
CA ALA A 368 0.06 -24.93 -1.13
C ALA A 368 0.89 -25.71 -2.14
N SER A 369 0.30 -26.72 -2.77
CA SER A 369 0.98 -27.53 -3.78
C SER A 369 0.13 -27.83 -5.01
N ALA A 370 0.81 -28.07 -6.13
CA ALA A 370 0.21 -28.51 -7.38
C ALA A 370 1.23 -29.32 -8.21
N GLU A 371 0.74 -30.12 -9.15
CA GLU A 371 1.56 -31.04 -9.97
C GLU A 371 2.11 -30.42 -11.26
N SER A 372 1.62 -29.23 -11.65
CA SER A 372 2.14 -28.48 -12.80
C SER A 372 2.46 -27.04 -12.43
N GLN A 373 3.46 -26.45 -13.08
CA GLN A 373 3.88 -25.06 -12.81
C GLN A 373 2.75 -24.05 -13.07
N GLU A 374 1.96 -24.24 -14.13
CA GLU A 374 0.83 -23.36 -14.44
C GLU A 374 -0.23 -23.38 -13.34
N ASN A 375 -0.63 -24.59 -12.92
CA ASN A 375 -1.59 -24.78 -11.84
C ASN A 375 -1.04 -24.25 -10.52
N PHE A 376 0.25 -24.47 -10.26
CA PHE A 376 0.93 -23.96 -9.07
C PHE A 376 0.88 -22.43 -9.00
N ASN A 377 1.21 -21.73 -10.09
CA ASN A 377 1.17 -20.27 -10.13
C ASN A 377 -0.25 -19.73 -9.88
N LEU A 378 -1.26 -20.35 -10.51
CA LEU A 378 -2.66 -19.97 -10.31
C LEU A 378 -3.13 -20.24 -8.88
N TRP A 379 -2.79 -21.41 -8.33
CA TRP A 379 -3.20 -21.85 -7.01
C TRP A 379 -2.54 -21.03 -5.91
N THR A 380 -1.23 -20.82 -5.99
CA THR A 380 -0.48 -20.01 -5.02
C THR A 380 -0.96 -18.58 -5.00
N GLY A 381 -1.24 -17.97 -6.15
CA GLY A 381 -1.83 -16.63 -6.22
C GLY A 381 -3.22 -16.54 -5.56
N LEU A 382 -4.07 -17.57 -5.73
CA LEU A 382 -5.34 -17.63 -5.03
C LEU A 382 -5.14 -17.79 -3.53
N VAL A 383 -4.31 -18.73 -3.08
CA VAL A 383 -4.03 -18.97 -1.65
C VAL A 383 -3.51 -17.70 -0.98
N GLU A 384 -2.51 -17.06 -1.58
CA GLU A 384 -1.89 -15.82 -1.08
C GLU A 384 -2.93 -14.70 -0.90
N SER A 385 -3.85 -14.57 -1.86
CA SER A 385 -4.95 -13.58 -1.78
C SER A 385 -5.92 -13.82 -0.62
N LYS A 386 -5.90 -15.00 0.00
CA LYS A 386 -6.80 -15.40 1.09
C LYS A 386 -6.11 -15.58 2.43
N ILE A 387 -4.78 -15.52 2.54
CA ILE A 387 -4.05 -15.68 3.81
C ILE A 387 -4.56 -14.71 4.89
N ARG A 388 -4.95 -13.49 4.49
CA ARG A 388 -5.60 -12.52 5.38
C ARG A 388 -6.84 -13.07 6.09
N ILE A 389 -7.62 -13.94 5.43
CA ILE A 389 -8.81 -14.57 6.02
C ILE A 389 -8.38 -15.51 7.17
N LEU A 390 -7.30 -16.27 6.99
CA LEU A 390 -6.73 -17.09 8.07
C LEU A 390 -6.29 -16.23 9.24
N VAL A 391 -5.59 -15.11 8.99
CA VAL A 391 -5.24 -14.13 10.04
C VAL A 391 -6.50 -13.64 10.77
N GLY A 392 -7.57 -13.35 10.03
CA GLY A 392 -8.86 -12.92 10.56
C GLY A 392 -9.56 -13.96 11.45
N TYR A 393 -9.44 -15.26 11.14
CA TYR A 393 -9.92 -16.32 12.01
C TYR A 393 -9.06 -16.47 13.26
N LEU A 394 -7.73 -16.47 13.09
CA LEU A 394 -6.78 -16.58 14.20
C LEU A 394 -6.91 -15.43 15.20
N GLU A 395 -7.10 -14.18 14.76
CA GLU A 395 -7.23 -13.03 15.69
C GLU A 395 -8.58 -12.93 16.40
N ARG A 396 -9.56 -13.75 16.03
CA ARG A 396 -10.83 -13.91 16.76
C ARG A 396 -10.75 -15.00 17.83
N ASN A 397 -9.69 -15.80 17.81
CA ASN A 397 -9.44 -16.80 18.81
C ASN A 397 -8.93 -16.12 20.09
N ASP A 398 -9.64 -16.29 21.21
CA ASP A 398 -9.35 -15.61 22.48
C ASP A 398 -7.94 -15.89 23.03
N TYR A 399 -7.29 -16.97 22.58
CA TYR A 399 -5.94 -17.31 23.00
C TYR A 399 -4.86 -16.57 22.20
N ILE A 400 -5.17 -16.06 21.01
CA ILE A 400 -4.20 -15.44 20.09
C ILE A 400 -4.23 -13.91 20.25
N LEU A 401 -3.09 -13.35 20.63
CA LEU A 401 -2.89 -11.90 20.69
C LEU A 401 -2.49 -11.32 19.32
N ILE A 402 -1.62 -12.02 18.59
CA ILE A 402 -1.14 -11.59 17.26
C ILE A 402 -0.96 -12.81 16.36
N ALA A 403 -1.44 -12.71 15.13
CA ALA A 403 -1.06 -13.58 14.01
C ALA A 403 -0.33 -12.75 12.93
N HIS A 404 1.00 -12.84 12.90
CA HIS A 404 1.87 -12.06 12.03
C HIS A 404 2.29 -12.88 10.80
N ILE A 405 1.75 -12.57 9.63
CA ILE A 405 2.15 -13.17 8.35
C ILE A 405 3.50 -12.63 7.85
N ASN A 406 4.45 -13.52 7.54
CA ASN A 406 5.63 -13.20 6.75
C ASN A 406 5.24 -13.03 5.27
N GLN A 407 5.69 -11.93 4.65
CA GLN A 407 5.37 -11.60 3.26
C GLN A 407 6.09 -12.49 2.23
N THR A 408 7.14 -13.20 2.64
CA THR A 408 7.89 -14.07 1.75
C THR A 408 7.31 -15.48 1.75
N GLY A 409 6.86 -15.92 0.58
CA GLY A 409 6.63 -17.34 0.28
C GLY A 409 7.95 -18.05 -0.03
N TYR A 410 8.02 -19.33 0.33
CA TYR A 410 9.19 -20.19 0.09
C TYR A 410 8.82 -21.32 -0.89
N PRO A 411 8.84 -21.04 -2.21
CA PRO A 411 8.57 -22.05 -3.23
C PRO A 411 9.73 -23.06 -3.32
N GLN A 412 9.38 -24.32 -3.54
CA GLN A 412 10.31 -25.42 -3.68
C GLN A 412 9.72 -26.49 -4.62
N GLU A 413 10.58 -27.00 -5.51
CA GLU A 413 10.28 -28.20 -6.28
C GLU A 413 10.60 -29.44 -5.44
N VAL A 414 9.63 -30.33 -5.30
CA VAL A 414 9.73 -31.57 -4.52
C VAL A 414 9.55 -32.72 -5.49
N LYS A 415 10.57 -33.57 -5.63
CA LYS A 415 10.46 -34.82 -6.38
C LYS A 415 9.81 -35.89 -5.50
N GLU A 416 8.58 -36.28 -5.81
CA GLU A 416 7.94 -37.41 -5.16
C GLU A 416 8.29 -38.70 -5.92
N LYS A 417 8.99 -39.62 -5.23
CA LYS A 417 9.24 -41.03 -5.61
C LYS A 417 9.38 -41.27 -7.13
N ASP A 418 10.40 -40.64 -7.73
CA ASP A 418 10.97 -40.89 -9.06
C ASP A 418 10.06 -40.78 -10.31
N VAL A 419 8.82 -40.27 -10.22
CA VAL A 419 7.97 -40.09 -11.42
C VAL A 419 7.21 -38.75 -11.46
N THR A 420 6.89 -38.12 -10.32
CA THR A 420 6.08 -36.89 -10.29
C THR A 420 6.77 -35.74 -9.56
N THR A 421 6.94 -34.60 -10.26
CA THR A 421 7.38 -33.34 -9.67
C THR A 421 6.18 -32.62 -9.05
N ALA A 422 6.23 -32.34 -7.75
CA ALA A 422 5.28 -31.48 -7.07
C ALA A 422 5.90 -30.11 -6.80
N TYR A 423 5.16 -29.05 -7.08
CA TYR A 423 5.55 -27.69 -6.73
C TYR A 423 4.89 -27.32 -5.41
N VAL A 424 5.65 -26.83 -4.43
CA VAL A 424 5.14 -26.48 -3.11
C VAL A 424 5.57 -25.07 -2.74
N ASN A 425 4.65 -24.23 -2.28
CA ASN A 425 4.96 -22.95 -1.65
C ASN A 425 4.58 -23.00 -0.17
N ARG A 426 5.37 -22.33 0.67
CA ARG A 426 5.14 -22.28 2.11
C ARG A 426 5.14 -20.84 2.60
N TRP A 427 4.14 -20.49 3.40
CA TRP A 427 4.03 -19.23 4.13
C TRP A 427 4.00 -19.49 5.62
N PHE A 428 4.49 -18.52 6.40
CA PHE A 428 4.65 -18.66 7.84
C PHE A 428 3.93 -17.53 8.56
N LEU A 429 3.06 -17.89 9.51
CA LEU A 429 2.40 -16.95 10.40
C LEU A 429 2.98 -17.13 11.80
N GLY A 430 3.67 -16.12 12.32
CA GLY A 430 4.17 -16.08 13.69
C GLY A 430 3.01 -15.78 14.66
N LEU A 431 2.92 -16.57 15.73
CA LEU A 431 1.86 -16.45 16.72
C LEU A 431 2.39 -15.93 18.05
N ARG A 432 1.66 -14.98 18.64
CA ARG A 432 1.83 -14.56 20.04
C ARG A 432 0.54 -14.89 20.78
N PHE A 433 0.64 -15.71 21.82
CA PHE A 433 -0.49 -16.06 22.67
C PHE A 433 -0.64 -15.10 23.84
N VAL A 434 -1.86 -14.98 24.36
CA VAL A 434 -2.13 -14.28 25.62
C VAL A 434 -1.39 -15.02 26.75
N LYS A 435 -0.52 -14.30 27.47
CA LYS A 435 0.45 -14.89 28.42
C LYS A 435 -0.21 -15.73 29.52
N ASP A 436 -1.43 -15.38 29.91
CA ASP A 436 -2.13 -15.97 31.04
C ASP A 436 -2.87 -17.28 30.68
N LEU A 437 -2.79 -17.75 29.42
CA LEU A 437 -3.50 -18.93 28.93
C LEU A 437 -2.57 -19.99 28.27
N ILE A 438 -1.26 -19.87 28.44
CA ILE A 438 -0.26 -20.75 27.80
C ILE A 438 -0.29 -22.19 28.35
N SER A 439 -0.87 -22.41 29.54
CA SER A 439 -0.96 -23.74 30.18
C SER A 439 -2.02 -24.67 29.57
N THR A 440 -2.90 -24.16 28.71
CA THR A 440 -3.92 -24.93 28.00
C THR A 440 -3.38 -25.46 26.67
N ASN A 441 -3.71 -26.72 26.31
CA ASN A 441 -3.45 -27.24 24.96
C ASN A 441 -4.32 -26.47 23.94
N ILE A 442 -3.78 -25.38 23.39
CA ILE A 442 -4.49 -24.54 22.44
C ILE A 442 -4.70 -25.32 21.15
N ASN A 443 -5.97 -25.55 20.81
CA ASN A 443 -6.39 -26.24 19.59
C ASN A 443 -6.77 -25.22 18.52
N LEU A 444 -5.98 -25.13 17.45
CA LEU A 444 -6.22 -24.24 16.30
C LEU A 444 -6.84 -24.97 15.09
N THR A 445 -7.20 -26.25 15.24
CA THR A 445 -7.72 -27.08 14.14
C THR A 445 -9.00 -26.49 13.55
N HIS A 446 -9.90 -25.95 14.37
CA HIS A 446 -11.14 -25.34 13.88
C HIS A 446 -10.86 -24.11 13.01
N ASP A 447 -9.98 -23.20 13.44
CA ASP A 447 -9.63 -21.98 12.69
C ASP A 447 -8.97 -22.33 11.34
N ILE A 448 -8.09 -23.33 11.36
CA ILE A 448 -7.42 -23.86 10.17
C ILE A 448 -8.42 -24.51 9.21
N GLN A 449 -9.33 -25.35 9.72
CA GLN A 449 -10.34 -26.02 8.88
C GLN A 449 -11.29 -25.00 8.26
N ALA A 450 -11.76 -24.02 9.03
CA ALA A 450 -12.64 -22.96 8.52
C ALA A 450 -11.98 -22.15 7.40
N PHE A 451 -10.65 -21.94 7.47
CA PHE A 451 -9.89 -21.33 6.38
C PHE A 451 -9.83 -22.23 5.14
N THR A 452 -9.45 -23.49 5.31
CA THR A 452 -9.39 -24.48 4.22
C THR A 452 -10.73 -24.59 3.48
N ASP A 453 -11.84 -24.69 4.22
CA ASP A 453 -13.19 -24.77 3.64
C ASP A 453 -13.56 -23.51 2.86
N THR A 454 -13.26 -22.33 3.40
CA THR A 454 -13.51 -21.06 2.70
C THR A 454 -12.69 -20.94 1.42
N LEU A 455 -11.42 -21.35 1.47
CA LEU A 455 -10.53 -21.32 0.30
C LEU A 455 -11.03 -22.26 -0.80
N HIS A 456 -11.35 -23.52 -0.48
CA HIS A 456 -11.90 -24.47 -1.46
C HIS A 456 -13.22 -23.96 -2.06
N ARG A 457 -14.15 -23.47 -1.24
CA ARG A 457 -15.42 -22.91 -1.72
C ARG A 457 -15.20 -21.78 -2.72
N GLN A 458 -14.26 -20.87 -2.44
CA GLN A 458 -13.94 -19.77 -3.35
C GLN A 458 -13.25 -20.26 -4.63
N ALA A 459 -12.34 -21.22 -4.52
CA ALA A 459 -11.64 -21.80 -5.66
C ALA A 459 -12.59 -22.51 -6.63
N HIS A 460 -13.61 -23.20 -6.11
CA HIS A 460 -14.67 -23.80 -6.92
C HIS A 460 -15.54 -22.74 -7.59
N ASN A 461 -15.96 -21.72 -6.84
CA ASN A 461 -16.78 -20.63 -7.39
C ASN A 461 -16.07 -19.85 -8.50
N SER A 462 -14.74 -19.69 -8.40
CA SER A 462 -13.93 -19.04 -9.43
C SER A 462 -13.45 -19.98 -10.53
N LYS A 463 -13.85 -21.27 -10.52
CA LYS A 463 -13.41 -22.31 -11.48
C LYS A 463 -11.88 -22.43 -11.60
N VAL A 464 -11.17 -22.11 -10.52
CA VAL A 464 -9.69 -22.13 -10.46
C VAL A 464 -9.19 -23.49 -9.97
N PHE A 465 -9.99 -24.18 -9.16
CA PHE A 465 -9.59 -25.46 -8.58
C PHE A 465 -9.48 -26.55 -9.65
N LYS A 466 -8.33 -27.22 -9.71
CA LYS A 466 -8.05 -28.36 -10.59
C LYS A 466 -7.55 -29.53 -9.74
N GLU A 467 -7.65 -30.74 -10.28
CA GLU A 467 -7.10 -31.94 -9.65
C GLU A 467 -5.60 -31.80 -9.38
N GLY A 468 -5.13 -32.34 -8.25
CA GLY A 468 -3.74 -32.20 -7.78
C GLY A 468 -3.44 -30.93 -6.99
N MET A 469 -4.32 -29.92 -6.96
CA MET A 469 -4.15 -28.74 -6.10
C MET A 469 -4.49 -29.05 -4.64
N LYS A 470 -3.54 -28.81 -3.72
CA LYS A 470 -3.71 -29.08 -2.27
C LYS A 470 -3.32 -27.86 -1.44
N VAL A 471 -3.97 -27.69 -0.29
CA VAL A 471 -3.62 -26.71 0.72
C VAL A 471 -3.65 -27.35 2.10
N GLU A 472 -2.64 -27.09 2.91
CA GLU A 472 -2.52 -27.60 4.27
C GLU A 472 -1.99 -26.50 5.18
N ALA A 473 -2.60 -26.30 6.35
CA ALA A 473 -2.05 -25.43 7.38
C ALA A 473 -1.76 -26.26 8.64
N THR A 474 -0.55 -26.15 9.16
CA THR A 474 -0.11 -26.93 10.31
C THR A 474 0.51 -26.04 11.39
N TYR A 475 0.27 -26.36 12.64
CA TYR A 475 0.96 -25.73 13.76
C TYR A 475 2.39 -26.29 13.89
N SER A 476 3.36 -25.42 14.16
CA SER A 476 4.75 -25.81 14.41
C SER A 476 5.41 -24.92 15.46
N ARG A 477 6.28 -25.51 16.28
CA ARG A 477 7.17 -24.73 17.16
C ARG A 477 8.37 -24.22 16.36
N ARG A 478 8.99 -23.12 16.82
CA ARG A 478 10.20 -22.55 16.21
C ARG A 478 11.30 -23.61 15.95
N SER A 479 11.50 -24.53 16.89
CA SER A 479 12.51 -25.60 16.78
C SER A 479 12.26 -26.58 15.63
N GLN A 480 11.02 -26.66 15.14
CA GLN A 480 10.61 -27.55 14.06
C GLN A 480 10.61 -26.87 12.69
N LEU A 481 10.75 -25.53 12.63
CA LEU A 481 10.75 -24.78 11.37
C LEU A 481 11.88 -25.14 10.38
N PRO A 482 13.11 -25.51 10.82
CA PRO A 482 14.19 -25.81 9.88
C PRO A 482 13.85 -26.83 8.79
N LYS A 483 12.94 -27.78 9.05
CA LYS A 483 12.53 -28.79 8.06
C LYS A 483 11.68 -28.25 6.91
N TYR A 484 11.12 -27.04 7.05
CA TYR A 484 10.26 -26.40 6.05
C TYR A 484 10.96 -25.29 5.26
N LEU A 485 12.17 -24.92 5.64
CA LEU A 485 12.87 -23.74 5.14
C LEU A 485 14.14 -24.13 4.38
N PRO A 486 14.57 -23.32 3.41
CA PRO A 486 15.89 -23.46 2.81
C PRO A 486 17.00 -23.43 3.86
N GLU A 487 18.08 -24.17 3.64
CA GLU A 487 19.18 -24.32 4.60
C GLU A 487 19.80 -22.98 5.02
N SER A 488 19.94 -22.03 4.09
CA SER A 488 20.45 -20.68 4.35
C SER A 488 19.64 -19.92 5.39
N ILE A 489 18.32 -20.12 5.43
CA ILE A 489 17.43 -19.47 6.39
C ILE A 489 17.35 -20.30 7.66
N ALA A 490 17.22 -21.63 7.53
CA ALA A 490 17.17 -22.55 8.65
C ALA A 490 18.39 -22.42 9.58
N ALA A 491 19.58 -22.16 9.03
CA ALA A 491 20.81 -21.93 9.77
C ALA A 491 20.77 -20.67 10.67
N THR A 492 19.94 -19.67 10.33
CA THR A 492 19.80 -18.43 11.12
C THR A 492 18.86 -18.58 12.33
N ILE A 493 18.10 -19.68 12.39
CA ILE A 493 17.14 -19.93 13.46
C ILE A 493 17.89 -20.39 14.71
N ARG A 494 17.88 -19.57 15.76
CA ARG A 494 18.54 -19.87 17.03
C ARG A 494 17.79 -21.00 17.74
N ARG A 495 18.50 -22.09 18.01
CA ARG A 495 17.96 -23.29 18.68
C ARG A 495 17.58 -23.05 20.15
N SER A 496 18.00 -21.94 20.78
CA SER A 496 17.71 -21.65 22.21
C SER A 496 17.06 -20.27 22.48
N SER A 497 16.37 -20.20 23.61
CA SER A 497 15.54 -19.07 24.07
C SER A 497 16.34 -18.02 24.83
N LYS A 498 16.84 -16.99 24.14
CA LYS A 498 17.03 -15.67 24.74
C LYS A 498 16.32 -14.65 23.86
N SER A 499 15.09 -14.28 24.27
CA SER A 499 14.33 -13.23 23.57
C SER A 499 14.94 -11.88 23.94
N SER A 500 15.42 -11.15 22.95
CA SER A 500 15.60 -9.70 23.02
C SER A 500 14.35 -9.03 22.43
N LEU A 501 13.88 -7.97 23.09
CA LEU A 501 12.72 -7.10 22.81
C LEU A 501 11.40 -7.47 23.52
N SER A 502 11.28 -6.93 24.74
CA SER A 502 10.01 -6.55 25.35
C SER A 502 9.49 -5.27 24.65
N ILE A 503 8.49 -5.42 23.80
CA ILE A 503 7.63 -4.28 23.42
C ILE A 503 6.83 -3.93 24.68
N VAL A 504 7.23 -2.85 25.35
CA VAL A 504 6.43 -2.24 26.42
C VAL A 504 5.26 -1.55 25.72
N MET A 505 4.08 -2.16 25.79
CA MET A 505 2.85 -1.42 25.53
C MET A 505 2.65 -0.49 26.72
N ALA A 506 2.70 0.82 26.49
CA ALA A 506 2.26 1.80 27.46
C ALA A 506 0.77 1.60 27.70
N SER A 507 0.41 1.16 28.90
CA SER A 507 -0.95 1.25 29.42
C SER A 507 -1.33 2.72 29.59
N SER A 508 -2.48 3.11 29.05
CA SER A 508 -3.11 4.40 29.32
C SER A 508 -3.22 4.61 30.85
N PRO A 509 -2.89 5.79 31.40
CA PRO A 509 -3.08 6.03 32.81
C PRO A 509 -4.57 6.18 33.10
N SER A 510 -5.07 5.31 33.97
CA SER A 510 -6.34 5.48 34.67
C SER A 510 -6.30 6.78 35.47
N SER A 511 -7.28 7.64 35.23
CA SER A 511 -7.62 8.76 36.11
C SER A 511 -8.03 8.25 37.48
N ASN A 512 -7.14 8.35 38.46
CA ASN A 512 -7.44 8.67 39.86
C ASN A 512 -6.12 8.80 40.64
N ASP A 513 -6.15 9.72 41.60
CA ASP A 513 -5.12 10.06 42.58
C ASP A 513 -3.94 10.89 42.08
N LEU A 514 -4.01 12.19 42.40
CA LEU A 514 -2.95 12.92 43.12
C LEU A 514 -3.52 14.28 43.57
N THR A 515 -4.29 14.26 44.67
CA THR A 515 -4.48 15.42 45.54
C THR A 515 -3.26 15.58 46.46
N ASN A 516 -2.91 16.84 46.72
CA ASN A 516 -1.98 17.34 47.74
C ASN A 516 -0.48 17.11 47.53
N SER A 517 0.22 18.16 47.10
CA SER A 517 1.17 18.81 48.00
C SER A 517 1.45 20.26 47.59
N ASN A 518 1.36 21.11 48.60
CA ASN A 518 1.48 22.56 48.61
C ASN A 518 2.83 23.07 48.07
N ILE A 519 2.80 24.07 47.18
CA ILE A 519 3.79 25.14 47.16
C ILE A 519 3.04 26.48 47.17
N ARG A 520 3.37 27.25 48.21
CA ARG A 520 2.81 28.55 48.59
C ARG A 520 3.06 29.59 47.49
N THR A 521 1.99 30.27 47.05
CA THR A 521 2.06 31.59 46.43
C THR A 521 1.49 32.62 47.41
N GLU A 522 2.30 33.63 47.70
CA GLU A 522 1.91 34.80 48.48
C GLU A 522 0.89 35.64 47.69
N SER A 523 -0.04 36.25 48.43
CA SER A 523 -1.00 37.27 48.01
C SER A 523 -1.49 37.97 49.29
N PRO A 524 -2.22 39.09 49.25
CA PRO A 524 -2.07 40.32 48.46
C PRO A 524 -2.21 41.58 49.37
N VAL A 525 -1.87 42.78 48.89
CA VAL A 525 -2.45 44.03 49.42
C VAL A 525 -2.63 45.04 48.29
N ASN A 526 -3.87 45.37 47.95
CA ASN A 526 -4.28 46.78 47.84
C ASN A 526 -5.81 46.89 47.90
N SER A 527 -6.23 47.88 48.67
CA SER A 527 -7.54 48.09 49.26
C SER A 527 -8.38 49.12 48.49
N THR A 528 -9.71 49.02 48.66
CA THR A 528 -10.73 50.11 48.71
C THR A 528 -10.87 50.96 47.42
N ASN A 529 -12.03 51.17 46.78
CA ASN A 529 -13.33 51.58 47.32
C ASN A 529 -14.28 51.76 46.12
N THR A 530 -15.51 51.29 46.23
CA THR A 530 -16.65 51.68 45.39
C THR A 530 -17.44 52.77 46.11
N SER A 531 -17.67 53.89 45.45
CA SER A 531 -18.69 54.88 45.83
C SER A 531 -19.61 55.15 44.66
N LEU A 532 -20.90 54.91 44.91
CA LEU A 532 -22.06 55.32 44.11
C LEU A 532 -22.24 56.85 44.18
N ASN A 533 -22.64 57.46 43.05
CA ASN A 533 -23.64 58.53 42.91
C ASN A 533 -23.72 58.92 41.42
N ASN A 534 -24.85 58.63 40.76
CA ASN A 534 -25.96 59.55 40.45
C ASN A 534 -25.59 60.66 39.45
N VAL A 535 -26.27 60.68 38.30
CA VAL A 535 -27.20 61.74 37.82
C VAL A 535 -27.27 61.76 36.28
N SER A 536 -28.52 61.71 35.79
CA SER A 536 -29.06 62.03 34.45
C SER A 536 -28.77 61.11 33.27
#